data_AF-A0A3S0U9Z5-F1
#
_entry.id   AF-A0A3S0U9Z5-F1
#
_cell.length_a   1.000
_cell.length_b   1.000
_cell.length_c   1.000
_cell.angle_alpha   90.00
_cell.angle_beta   90.00
_cell.angle_gamma   90.00
#
_symmetry.space_group_name_H-M   'P 1'
#
loop_
_entity.id
_entity.type
_entity.pdbx_description
1 polymer ?
#
loop_
_entity_poly.entity_id
_entity_poly.type
_entity_poly.pdbx_seq_one_letter_code
_entity_poly.pdbx_strand_id
1 'polypeptide(L)'
;MVLDLLEDIERIKNRDGKSIMIPASYENIKVIKEWISKDIKSNLWISEYEDFLKKVNGLEFNGLVIYNAQPNDDNNGFIGANEIWRDNDWDSNYLFFWRF
;
A
#
# COMPACT_ATOMS: atom_id res chain seq x y z
N MET A 1 12.81 0.34 14.04
CA MET A 1 13.21 1.09 12.82
C MET A 1 12.01 1.58 12.03
N VAL A 2 11.18 0.71 11.41
CA VAL A 2 9.97 1.17 10.68
C VAL A 2 8.90 1.73 11.63
N LEU A 3 8.69 1.09 12.79
CA LEU A 3 7.72 1.56 13.78
C LEU A 3 8.09 2.94 14.33
N ASP A 4 9.36 3.16 14.68
CA ASP A 4 9.84 4.46 15.17
C ASP A 4 9.61 5.59 14.15
N LEU A 5 9.85 5.32 12.86
CA LEU A 5 9.56 6.27 11.79
C LEU A 5 8.07 6.58 11.65
N LEU A 6 7.21 5.56 11.77
CA LEU A 6 5.76 5.75 11.73
C LEU A 6 5.27 6.57 12.93
N GLU A 7 5.84 6.35 14.12
CA GLU A 7 5.54 7.16 15.31
C GLU A 7 5.98 8.62 15.15
N ASP A 8 7.13 8.88 14.53
CA ASP A 8 7.58 10.24 14.27
C ASP A 8 6.69 10.94 13.24
N ILE A 9 6.29 10.24 12.17
CA ILE A 9 5.32 10.77 11.20
C ILE A 9 3.97 11.03 11.87
N GLU A 10 3.49 10.10 12.70
CA GLU A 10 2.27 10.25 13.49
C GLU A 10 2.34 11.52 14.36
N ARG A 11 3.45 11.76 15.07
CA ARG A 11 3.63 13.00 15.87
C ARG A 11 3.58 14.26 15.02
N ILE A 12 4.04 14.21 13.77
CA ILE A 12 4.01 15.34 12.84
C ILE A 12 2.58 15.58 12.34
N LYS A 13 1.87 14.53 11.88
CA LYS A 13 0.54 14.63 11.25
C LYS A 13 -0.62 14.74 12.25
N ASN A 14 -0.50 14.13 13.43
CA ASN A 14 -1.57 14.13 14.44
C ASN A 14 -1.76 15.52 15.13
N ARG A 15 -1.00 16.54 14.71
CA ARG A 15 -1.36 17.94 14.98
C ARG A 15 -2.73 18.31 14.40
N ASP A 16 -3.17 17.62 13.35
CA ASP A 16 -4.47 17.83 12.68
C ASP A 16 -5.57 16.86 13.19
N GLY A 17 -5.28 16.06 14.22
CA GLY A 17 -6.26 15.19 14.92
C GLY A 17 -6.66 13.89 14.22
N LYS A 18 -5.99 13.53 13.11
CA LYS A 18 -6.19 12.24 12.43
C LYS A 18 -4.94 11.38 12.55
N SER A 19 -5.10 10.20 13.16
CA SER A 19 -4.03 9.20 13.26
C SER A 19 -3.81 8.50 11.93
N ILE A 20 -2.54 8.27 11.57
CA ILE A 20 -2.14 7.40 10.48
C ILE A 20 -2.01 5.94 10.90
N MET A 21 -2.00 5.63 12.20
CA MET A 21 -1.81 4.28 12.74
C MET A 21 -3.09 3.44 12.69
N ILE A 22 -3.76 3.45 11.54
CA ILE A 22 -4.98 2.69 11.27
C ILE A 22 -4.61 1.54 10.35
N PRO A 23 -4.66 0.28 10.80
CA PRO A 23 -4.28 -0.86 9.98
C PRO A 23 -5.31 -1.13 8.87
N ALA A 24 -4.86 -1.79 7.82
CA ALA A 24 -5.72 -2.33 6.78
C ALA A 24 -6.58 -3.48 7.34
N SER A 25 -7.77 -3.67 6.77
CA SER A 25 -8.57 -4.87 7.08
C SER A 25 -7.91 -6.11 6.49
N TYR A 26 -8.10 -7.25 7.16
CA TYR A 26 -7.61 -8.53 6.68
C TYR A 26 -8.21 -8.90 5.32
N GLU A 27 -9.49 -8.58 5.12
CA GLU A 27 -10.23 -8.81 3.89
C GLU A 27 -9.62 -8.05 2.73
N ASN A 28 -9.26 -6.78 2.93
CA ASN A 28 -8.64 -5.96 1.90
C ASN A 28 -7.24 -6.48 1.51
N ILE A 29 -6.44 -6.89 2.49
CA ILE A 29 -5.14 -7.54 2.22
C ILE A 29 -5.33 -8.84 1.43
N LYS A 30 -6.35 -9.64 1.76
CA LYS A 30 -6.68 -10.88 1.03
C LYS A 30 -7.06 -10.61 -0.42
N VAL A 31 -7.87 -9.58 -0.67
CA VAL A 31 -8.24 -9.16 -2.03
C VAL A 31 -6.99 -8.81 -2.85
N ILE A 32 -6.04 -8.07 -2.28
CA ILE A 32 -4.78 -7.78 -2.98
C ILE A 32 -4.01 -9.06 -3.31
N LYS A 33 -3.86 -9.98 -2.34
CA LYS A 33 -3.16 -11.25 -2.56
C LYS A 33 -3.79 -12.08 -3.68
N GLU A 34 -5.12 -12.13 -3.72
CA GLU A 34 -5.88 -12.82 -4.74
C GLU A 34 -5.69 -12.18 -6.12
N TRP A 35 -5.74 -10.86 -6.21
CA TRP A 35 -5.45 -10.10 -7.43
C TRP A 35 -4.03 -10.36 -7.94
N ILE A 36 -3.00 -10.26 -7.08
CA ILE A 36 -1.61 -10.55 -7.48
C ILE A 36 -1.47 -11.97 -8.02
N SER A 37 -2.06 -12.95 -7.32
CA SER A 37 -1.97 -14.36 -7.73
C SER A 37 -2.68 -14.64 -9.05
N LYS A 38 -3.76 -13.93 -9.35
CA LYS A 38 -4.58 -14.15 -10.54
C LYS A 38 -4.03 -13.41 -11.76
N ASP A 39 -3.69 -12.14 -11.59
CA ASP A 39 -3.44 -11.22 -12.70
C ASP A 39 -1.94 -11.02 -12.96
N ILE A 40 -1.07 -11.31 -11.97
CA ILE A 40 0.38 -11.06 -12.09
C ILE A 40 1.17 -12.36 -12.09
N LYS A 41 1.22 -13.05 -10.93
CA LYS A 41 1.98 -14.29 -10.79
C LYS A 41 1.56 -15.03 -9.53
N SER A 42 1.32 -16.34 -9.67
CA SER A 42 1.07 -17.20 -8.52
C SER A 42 2.28 -17.20 -7.55
N ASN A 43 1.98 -17.21 -6.25
CA ASN A 43 2.97 -17.19 -5.15
C ASN A 43 3.88 -15.95 -5.09
N LEU A 44 3.56 -14.86 -5.78
CA LEU A 44 4.23 -13.58 -5.61
C LEU A 44 3.58 -12.82 -4.45
N TRP A 45 4.28 -12.70 -3.32
CA TRP A 45 3.83 -11.90 -2.18
C TRP A 45 5.02 -11.33 -1.41
N ILE A 46 4.87 -10.12 -0.87
CA ILE A 46 5.90 -9.45 -0.08
C ILE A 46 5.38 -9.29 1.35
N SER A 47 5.91 -10.10 2.26
CA SER A 47 5.54 -10.12 3.68
C SER A 47 5.72 -8.76 4.37
N GLU A 48 6.75 -8.03 3.98
CA GLU A 48 7.13 -6.74 4.56
C GLU A 48 6.08 -5.67 4.28
N TYR A 49 5.45 -5.73 3.11
CA TYR A 49 4.34 -4.85 2.76
C TYR A 49 3.07 -5.21 3.54
N GLU A 50 2.81 -6.51 3.76
CA GLU A 50 1.73 -6.95 4.64
C GLU A 50 1.92 -6.46 6.08
N ASP A 51 3.14 -6.61 6.61
CA ASP A 51 3.49 -6.18 7.96
C ASP A 51 3.42 -4.66 8.12
N PHE A 52 3.62 -3.91 7.04
CA PHE A 52 3.35 -2.47 6.98
C PHE A 52 1.84 -2.20 7.02
N LEU A 53 1.05 -2.85 6.15
CA LEU A 53 -0.41 -2.68 6.08
C LEU A 53 -1.12 -3.06 7.39
N LYS A 54 -0.59 -4.04 8.13
CA LYS A 54 -1.05 -4.43 9.47
C LYS A 54 -0.77 -3.38 10.56
N LYS A 55 0.04 -2.35 10.27
CA LYS A 55 0.31 -1.21 11.16
C LYS A 55 -0.38 0.06 10.68
N VAL A 56 -0.36 0.30 9.37
CA VAL A 56 -0.87 1.51 8.72
C VAL A 56 -1.38 1.19 7.31
N ASN A 57 -2.61 1.58 7.00
CA ASN A 57 -3.25 1.31 5.71
C ASN A 57 -2.84 2.33 4.64
N GLY A 58 -1.58 2.24 4.20
CA GLY A 58 -0.97 3.19 3.27
C GLY A 58 -0.54 4.48 3.95
N LEU A 59 0.33 5.24 3.29
CA LEU A 59 0.94 6.43 3.85
C LEU A 59 1.05 7.51 2.80
N GLU A 60 0.59 8.71 3.13
CA GLU A 60 0.88 9.92 2.36
C GLU A 60 1.66 10.89 3.25
N PHE A 61 2.91 11.21 2.91
CA PHE A 61 3.74 12.10 3.71
C PHE A 61 4.81 12.80 2.87
N ASN A 62 4.78 14.14 2.82
CA ASN A 62 5.74 14.95 2.06
C ASN A 62 5.91 14.51 0.59
N GLY A 63 4.81 14.23 -0.09
CA GLY A 63 4.79 13.77 -1.50
C GLY A 63 4.98 12.26 -1.67
N LEU A 64 5.58 11.56 -0.70
CA LEU A 64 5.64 10.10 -0.72
C LEU A 64 4.23 9.51 -0.52
N VAL A 65 3.83 8.63 -1.42
CA VAL A 65 2.61 7.82 -1.29
C VAL A 65 2.99 6.34 -1.30
N ILE A 66 2.81 5.65 -0.17
CA ILE A 66 2.81 4.18 -0.09
C ILE A 66 1.35 3.73 -0.21
N TYR A 67 1.09 2.81 -1.15
CA TYR A 67 -0.27 2.43 -1.47
C TYR A 67 -1.00 1.77 -0.30
N ASN A 68 -2.31 1.98 -0.25
CA ASN A 68 -3.18 1.40 0.76
C ASN A 68 -3.88 0.14 0.23
N ALA A 69 -4.59 -0.55 1.11
CA ALA A 69 -5.26 -1.81 0.79
C ALA A 69 -6.69 -1.64 0.24
N GLN A 70 -7.23 -0.42 0.11
CA GLN A 70 -8.61 -0.21 -0.30
C GLN A 70 -8.76 -0.60 -1.78
N PRO A 71 -9.61 -1.59 -2.12
CA PRO A 71 -9.76 -2.05 -3.50
C PRO A 71 -10.37 -1.01 -4.44
N ASN A 72 -11.16 -0.09 -3.89
CA ASN A 72 -11.88 0.95 -4.63
C ASN A 72 -11.14 2.30 -4.63
N ASP A 73 -9.88 2.33 -4.21
CA ASP A 73 -9.03 3.52 -4.30
C ASP A 73 -8.19 3.44 -5.57
N ASP A 74 -8.69 4.07 -6.62
CA ASP A 74 -8.09 3.99 -7.95
C ASP A 74 -6.71 4.67 -8.04
N ASN A 75 -6.41 5.62 -7.14
CA ASN A 75 -5.20 6.45 -7.24
C ASN A 75 -4.12 6.10 -6.22
N ASN A 76 -4.52 5.72 -5.01
CA ASN A 76 -3.62 5.42 -3.90
C ASN A 76 -3.82 4.01 -3.35
N GLY A 77 -4.79 3.25 -3.87
CA GLY A 77 -4.95 1.82 -3.59
C GLY A 77 -3.96 0.99 -4.39
N PHE A 78 -3.49 -0.11 -3.81
CA PHE A 78 -2.46 -0.96 -4.43
C PHE A 78 -2.88 -1.48 -5.81
N ILE A 79 -4.12 -1.95 -5.95
CA ILE A 79 -4.63 -2.53 -7.20
C ILE A 79 -4.72 -1.44 -8.28
N GLY A 80 -5.49 -0.38 -8.03
CA GLY A 80 -5.68 0.71 -9.01
C GLY A 80 -4.36 1.33 -9.45
N ALA A 81 -3.44 1.59 -8.52
CA ALA A 81 -2.12 2.10 -8.88
C ALA A 81 -1.32 1.12 -9.75
N ASN A 82 -1.33 -0.18 -9.43
CA ASN A 82 -0.63 -1.18 -10.25
C ASN A 82 -1.29 -1.41 -11.61
N GLU A 83 -2.61 -1.21 -11.74
CA GLU A 83 -3.28 -1.25 -13.04
C GLU A 83 -2.82 -0.09 -13.92
N ILE A 84 -2.79 1.14 -13.38
CA ILE A 84 -2.29 2.33 -14.10
C ILE A 84 -0.84 2.15 -14.58
N TRP A 85 0.07 1.67 -13.71
CA TRP A 85 1.47 1.49 -14.10
C TRP A 85 1.68 0.35 -15.10
N ARG A 86 0.76 -0.60 -15.19
CA ARG A 86 0.85 -1.74 -16.12
C ARG A 86 0.30 -1.47 -17.51
N ASP A 87 -0.23 -0.29 -17.79
CA ASP A 87 -0.68 0.09 -19.14
C ASP A 87 0.46 0.01 -20.19
N ASN A 88 1.73 -0.09 -19.76
CA ASN A 88 2.86 -0.43 -20.63
C ASN A 88 3.29 -1.90 -20.51
N ASP A 89 3.35 -2.63 -21.63
CA ASP A 89 3.68 -4.08 -21.69
C ASP A 89 4.99 -4.48 -20.95
N TRP A 90 5.98 -3.59 -20.89
CA TRP A 90 7.26 -3.85 -20.22
C TRP A 90 7.14 -3.94 -18.69
N ASP A 91 6.13 -3.31 -18.10
CA ASP A 91 5.96 -3.21 -16.64
C ASP A 91 5.05 -4.29 -16.05
N SER A 92 4.48 -5.15 -16.91
CA SER A 92 3.57 -6.23 -16.55
C SER A 92 4.12 -7.25 -15.53
N ASN A 93 5.44 -7.33 -15.34
CA ASN A 93 6.10 -8.27 -14.42
C ASN A 93 6.46 -7.67 -13.04
N TYR A 94 6.23 -6.37 -12.81
CA TYR A 94 6.62 -5.71 -11.57
C TYR A 94 5.43 -5.50 -10.64
N LEU A 95 5.71 -5.22 -9.36
CA LEU A 95 4.72 -4.71 -8.41
C LEU A 95 5.21 -3.34 -7.94
N PHE A 96 4.33 -2.36 -8.00
CA PHE A 96 4.60 -1.01 -7.55
C PHE A 96 3.95 -0.83 -6.18
N PHE A 97 4.75 -0.47 -5.18
CA PHE A 97 4.26 -0.32 -3.79
C PHE A 97 4.06 1.14 -3.38
N TRP A 98 4.65 2.06 -4.13
CA TRP A 98 4.71 3.45 -3.76
C TRP A 98 5.05 4.35 -4.96
N ARG A 99 4.80 5.66 -4.83
CA ARG A 99 5.22 6.73 -5.75
C ARG A 99 5.67 7.98 -4.97
N PHE A 100 6.44 8.85 -5.64
CA PHE A 100 6.74 10.22 -5.19
C PHE A 100 5.90 11.24 -5.96
#